data_AF-A0A7W1CMZ1-F1
#
_entry.id   AF-A0A7W1CMZ1-F1
#
_cell.length_a   1.000
_cell.length_b   1.000
_cell.length_c   1.000
_cell.angle_alpha   90.00
_cell.angle_beta   90.00
_cell.angle_gamma   90.00
#
_symmetry.space_group_name_H-M   'P 1'
#
loop_
_entity.id
_entity.type
_entity.pdbx_description
1 polymer ?
#
loop_
_entity_poly.entity_id
_entity_poly.type
_entity_poly.pdbx_seq_one_letter_code
_entity_poly.pdbx_strand_id
1 'polypeptide(L)'
;MPPAYAIAHLRTPQINDDVLDYLDRIQSSLDPFGGRFLVHGATVEVKEGPWPGTVVVIEFPGIEEARSWYDSPAYQAILPLRTSHIDGEAILAEGVEPGYDPAVLTAALRAQASAAAS
;
A
#
# COMPACT_ATOMS: atom_id res chain seq x y z
N MET A 1 -13.23 11.25 6.92
CA MET A 1 -12.24 11.09 5.85
C MET A 1 -11.73 9.68 6.02
N PRO A 2 -11.89 8.83 5.00
CA PRO A 2 -11.47 7.46 5.12
C PRO A 2 -9.94 7.40 5.26
N PRO A 3 -9.42 6.36 5.94
CA PRO A 3 -7.98 6.11 5.95
C PRO A 3 -7.48 5.88 4.52
N ALA A 4 -6.18 6.00 4.31
CA ALA A 4 -5.55 5.58 3.07
C ALA A 4 -4.53 4.48 3.32
N TYR A 5 -4.20 3.74 2.26
CA TYR A 5 -3.35 2.57 2.33
C TYR A 5 -2.21 2.67 1.31
N ALA A 6 -0.99 2.47 1.77
CA ALA A 6 0.11 2.07 0.90
C ALA A 6 0.15 0.54 0.87
N ILE A 7 -0.02 -0.04 -0.31
CA ILE A 7 -0.06 -1.49 -0.52
C ILE A 7 1.10 -1.85 -1.45
N ALA A 8 1.95 -2.76 -1.00
CA ALA A 8 3.05 -3.26 -1.82
C ALA A 8 2.94 -4.78 -2.00
N HIS A 9 2.92 -5.23 -3.26
CA HIS A 9 3.04 -6.64 -3.63
C HIS A 9 4.49 -6.89 -4.03
N LEU A 10 5.24 -7.56 -3.15
CA LEU A 10 6.67 -7.77 -3.32
C LEU A 10 6.94 -9.20 -3.76
N ARG A 11 7.74 -9.38 -4.80
CA ARG A 11 8.26 -10.70 -5.20
C ARG A 11 9.25 -11.20 -4.15
N THR A 12 9.69 -12.45 -4.30
CA THR A 12 10.54 -13.13 -3.31
C THR A 12 11.75 -12.26 -2.94
N PRO A 13 11.80 -11.75 -1.70
CA PRO A 13 12.85 -10.83 -1.32
C PRO A 13 14.18 -11.57 -1.20
N GLN A 14 15.23 -11.08 -1.85
CA GLN A 14 16.59 -11.46 -1.50
C GLN A 14 17.01 -10.63 -0.29
N ILE A 15 17.08 -11.28 0.88
CA ILE A 15 17.54 -10.62 2.10
C ILE A 15 19.04 -10.36 1.96
N ASN A 16 19.41 -9.09 2.01
CA ASN A 16 20.79 -8.59 1.98
C ASN A 16 20.92 -7.36 2.90
N ASP A 17 22.12 -6.84 3.06
CA ASP A 17 22.40 -5.72 3.98
C ASP A 17 21.59 -4.45 3.63
N ASP A 18 21.36 -4.17 2.34
CA ASP A 18 20.55 -3.01 1.91
C ASP A 18 19.08 -3.17 2.32
N VAL A 19 18.51 -4.37 2.15
CA VAL A 19 17.14 -4.68 2.56
C VAL A 19 17.02 -4.60 4.09
N LEU A 20 18.02 -5.02 4.84
CA LEU A 20 18.04 -4.88 6.29
C LEU A 20 18.10 -3.41 6.71
N ASP A 21 18.95 -2.58 6.10
CA ASP A 21 19.01 -1.12 6.37
C ASP A 21 17.67 -0.43 6.04
N TYR A 22 17.01 -0.84 4.94
CA TYR A 22 15.66 -0.38 4.63
C TYR A 22 14.67 -0.69 5.75
N LEU A 23 14.68 -1.94 6.25
CA LEU A 23 13.76 -2.39 7.30
C LEU A 23 14.01 -1.70 8.65
N ASP A 24 15.25 -1.34 8.97
CA ASP A 24 15.58 -0.60 10.19
C ASP A 24 15.11 0.86 10.12
N ARG A 25 15.09 1.46 8.92
CA ARG A 25 14.82 2.89 8.72
C ARG A 25 13.38 3.21 8.36
N ILE A 26 12.64 2.25 7.80
CA ILE A 26 11.28 2.47 7.28
C ILE A 26 10.32 3.04 8.33
N GLN A 27 10.35 2.53 9.56
CA GLN A 27 9.44 3.00 10.62
C GLN A 27 9.64 4.49 10.91
N SER A 28 10.89 4.93 11.04
CA SER A 28 11.21 6.34 11.30
C SER A 28 10.73 7.28 10.19
N SER A 29 10.62 6.80 8.95
CA SER A 29 10.10 7.58 7.84
C SER A 29 8.59 7.76 7.91
N LEU A 30 7.88 6.80 8.52
CA LEU A 30 6.41 6.74 8.60
C LEU A 30 5.85 7.56 9.76
N ASP A 31 6.55 7.58 10.91
CA ASP A 31 6.08 8.20 12.15
C ASP A 31 5.59 9.65 11.98
N PRO A 32 6.26 10.54 11.21
CA PRO A 32 5.81 11.93 11.03
C PRO A 32 4.47 12.07 10.29
N PHE A 33 4.05 11.04 9.56
CA PHE A 33 2.85 11.04 8.71
C PHE A 33 1.73 10.16 9.28
N GLY A 34 1.92 9.61 10.49
CA GLY A 34 0.96 8.70 11.12
C GLY A 34 0.83 7.34 10.44
N GLY A 35 1.84 6.95 9.64
CA GLY A 35 1.85 5.67 8.93
C GLY A 35 2.01 4.48 9.88
N ARG A 36 1.20 3.43 9.71
CA ARG A 36 1.19 2.25 10.57
C ARG A 36 1.10 0.95 9.76
N PHE A 37 1.99 0.00 10.04
CA PHE A 37 1.89 -1.33 9.43
C PHE A 37 0.61 -2.07 9.89
N LEU A 38 -0.17 -2.56 8.93
CA LEU A 38 -1.27 -3.49 9.14
C LEU A 38 -0.88 -4.92 8.75
N VAL A 39 -0.08 -5.07 7.69
CA VAL A 39 0.49 -6.35 7.27
C VAL A 39 1.96 -6.12 6.93
N HIS A 40 2.85 -6.89 7.57
CA HIS A 40 4.27 -6.88 7.28
C HIS A 40 4.91 -8.22 7.67
N GLY A 41 5.61 -8.87 6.75
CA GLY A 41 6.25 -10.17 7.01
C GLY A 41 5.30 -11.35 7.31
N ALA A 42 4.00 -11.21 6.97
CA ALA A 42 3.00 -12.23 7.24
C ALA A 42 3.06 -13.39 6.23
N THR A 43 2.77 -14.60 6.71
CA THR A 43 2.52 -15.76 5.84
C THR A 43 1.16 -15.59 5.16
N VAL A 44 1.17 -15.45 3.83
CA VAL A 44 -0.06 -15.28 3.03
C VAL A 44 -0.67 -16.64 2.75
N GLU A 45 -1.94 -16.83 3.15
CA GLU A 45 -2.74 -17.97 2.74
C GLU A 45 -3.51 -17.62 1.46
N VAL A 46 -3.10 -18.20 0.34
CA VAL A 46 -3.69 -17.93 -0.98
C VAL A 46 -4.97 -18.73 -1.14
N LYS A 47 -6.11 -18.06 -1.30
CA LYS A 47 -7.41 -18.72 -1.51
C LYS A 47 -7.76 -18.92 -2.98
N GLU A 48 -7.38 -18.00 -3.84
CA GLU A 48 -7.71 -18.01 -5.27
C GLU A 48 -6.56 -17.47 -6.11
N GLY A 49 -6.30 -18.12 -7.25
CA GLY A 49 -5.27 -17.69 -8.21
C GLY A 49 -3.81 -17.85 -7.74
N PRO A 50 -2.84 -17.51 -8.60
CA PRO A 50 -1.43 -17.48 -8.22
C PRO A 50 -1.09 -16.19 -7.45
N TRP A 51 -0.27 -16.33 -6.40
CA TRP A 51 0.26 -15.20 -5.64
C TRP A 51 1.78 -15.34 -5.44
N PRO A 52 2.60 -14.80 -6.35
CA PRO A 52 4.05 -14.84 -6.19
C PRO A 52 4.51 -13.75 -5.21
N GLY A 53 5.04 -14.17 -4.05
CA GLY A 53 5.70 -13.30 -3.08
C GLY A 53 4.84 -12.95 -1.85
N THR A 54 5.01 -11.74 -1.32
CA THR A 54 4.41 -11.27 -0.06
C THR A 54 3.66 -9.95 -0.24
N VAL A 55 2.88 -9.55 0.75
CA VAL A 55 2.13 -8.29 0.76
C VAL A 55 2.50 -7.45 1.98
N VAL A 56 2.66 -6.16 1.77
CA VAL A 56 2.81 -5.15 2.81
C VAL A 56 1.64 -4.20 2.72
N VAL A 57 1.03 -3.88 3.85
CA VAL A 57 -0.06 -2.91 3.96
C VAL A 57 0.27 -1.94 5.08
N ILE A 58 0.25 -0.65 4.76
CA ILE A 58 0.46 0.46 5.69
C ILE A 58 -0.76 1.37 5.64
N GLU A 59 -1.35 1.66 6.79
CA GLU A 59 -2.46 2.60 6.95
C GLU A 59 -1.95 4.00 7.28
N PHE A 60 -2.60 5.01 6.70
CA PHE A 60 -2.41 6.43 6.97
C PHE A 60 -3.76 7.06 7.34
N PRO A 61 -3.75 8.20 8.08
CA PRO A 61 -4.97 8.95 8.40
C PRO A 61 -5.76 9.39 7.16
N GLY A 62 -5.07 9.60 6.03
CA GLY A 62 -5.65 10.01 4.75
C GLY A 62 -4.65 9.92 3.60
N ILE A 63 -5.13 10.18 2.38
CA ILE A 63 -4.34 10.01 1.16
C ILE A 63 -3.23 11.05 1.02
N GLU A 64 -3.44 12.25 1.56
CA GLU A 64 -2.45 13.32 1.53
C GLU A 64 -1.25 13.00 2.43
N GLU A 65 -1.48 12.37 3.60
CA GLU A 65 -0.42 11.88 4.48
C GLU A 65 0.38 10.76 3.80
N ALA A 66 -0.31 9.84 3.12
CA ALA A 66 0.33 8.76 2.38
C ALA A 66 1.20 9.29 1.22
N ARG A 67 0.70 10.27 0.46
CA ARG A 67 1.46 10.95 -0.60
C ARG A 67 2.66 11.70 -0.04
N SER A 68 2.44 12.48 1.02
CA SER A 68 3.49 13.27 1.68
C SER A 68 4.59 12.38 2.24
N TRP A 69 4.24 11.22 2.80
CA TRP A 69 5.22 10.22 3.21
C TRP A 69 6.01 9.68 2.02
N TYR A 70 5.33 9.24 0.97
CA TYR A 70 5.98 8.65 -0.20
C TYR A 70 6.93 9.63 -0.88
N ASP A 71 6.55 10.90 -1.00
CA ASP A 71 7.36 11.95 -1.61
C ASP A 71 8.39 12.56 -0.63
N SER A 72 8.40 12.12 0.62
CA SER A 72 9.32 12.67 1.63
C SER A 72 10.78 12.36 1.29
N PRO A 73 11.72 13.30 1.53
CA PRO A 73 13.14 13.05 1.34
C PRO A 73 13.64 11.85 2.16
N ALA A 74 13.08 11.63 3.35
CA ALA A 74 13.45 10.52 4.23
C ALA A 74 13.10 9.16 3.62
N TYR A 75 11.89 9.01 3.07
CA TYR A 75 11.48 7.76 2.42
C TYR A 75 12.17 7.57 1.06
N GLN A 76 12.24 8.62 0.24
CA GLN A 76 12.93 8.56 -1.07
C GLN A 76 14.41 8.18 -0.94
N ALA A 77 15.07 8.55 0.15
CA ALA A 77 16.46 8.17 0.40
C ALA A 77 16.65 6.66 0.70
N ILE A 78 15.63 5.97 1.23
CA ILE A 78 15.69 4.53 1.53
C ILE A 78 15.00 3.66 0.49
N LEU A 79 14.11 4.23 -0.33
CA LEU A 79 13.35 3.50 -1.34
C LEU A 79 14.24 2.64 -2.29
N PRO A 80 15.38 3.14 -2.81
CA PRO A 80 16.27 2.35 -3.67
C PRO A 80 16.82 1.08 -3.01
N LEU A 81 17.07 1.12 -1.71
CA LEU A 81 17.57 -0.04 -0.93
C LEU A 81 16.62 -1.24 -1.02
N ARG A 82 15.32 -0.98 -1.22
CA ARG A 82 14.32 -2.03 -1.49
C ARG A 82 14.17 -2.29 -2.98
N THR A 83 13.92 -1.25 -3.78
CA THR A 83 13.49 -1.42 -5.19
C THR A 83 14.59 -1.97 -6.10
N SER A 84 15.86 -1.84 -5.71
CA SER A 84 16.98 -2.42 -6.47
C SER A 84 17.16 -3.93 -6.25
N HIS A 85 16.57 -4.48 -5.19
CA HIS A 85 16.76 -5.89 -4.78
C HIS A 85 15.47 -6.70 -4.73
N ILE A 86 14.33 -6.04 -4.68
CA ILE A 86 13.01 -6.66 -4.55
C ILE A 86 12.08 -6.07 -5.59
N ASP A 87 11.85 -6.84 -6.65
CA ASP A 87 10.82 -6.52 -7.65
C ASP A 87 9.44 -6.51 -6.99
N GLY A 88 8.59 -5.59 -7.44
CA GLY A 88 7.22 -5.52 -6.96
C GLY A 88 6.54 -4.23 -7.31
N GLU A 89 5.25 -4.20 -7.04
CA GLU A 89 4.39 -3.06 -7.27
C GLU A 89 4.03 -2.42 -5.94
N ALA A 90 4.00 -1.09 -5.89
CA ALA A 90 3.48 -0.34 -4.75
C ALA A 90 2.44 0.66 -5.25
N ILE A 91 1.31 0.73 -4.55
CA ILE A 91 0.22 1.66 -4.86
C ILE A 91 -0.21 2.40 -3.60
N LEU A 92 -0.78 3.58 -3.80
CA LEU A 92 -1.55 4.30 -2.78
C LEU A 92 -3.03 4.23 -3.14
N ALA A 93 -3.87 3.89 -2.18
CA ALA A 93 -5.31 3.77 -2.39
C ALA A 93 -6.07 4.42 -1.22
N GLU A 94 -7.15 5.13 -1.54
CA GLU A 94 -8.11 5.56 -0.51
C GLU A 94 -8.90 4.35 0.00
N GLY A 95 -9.07 4.32 1.32
CA GLY A 95 -9.96 3.39 1.99
C GLY A 95 -11.42 3.80 1.86
N VAL A 96 -12.27 3.03 2.53
CA VAL A 96 -13.70 3.33 2.68
C VAL A 96 -14.00 3.69 4.12
N GLU A 97 -15.09 4.44 4.32
CA GLU A 97 -15.56 4.78 5.67
C GLU A 97 -16.06 3.51 6.41
N PRO A 98 -16.01 3.50 7.75
CA PRO A 98 -16.57 2.40 8.54
C PRO A 98 -18.04 2.14 8.19
N GLY A 99 -18.39 0.87 7.97
CA GLY A 99 -19.76 0.48 7.60
C GLY A 99 -20.08 0.64 6.11
N TYR A 100 -19.07 0.80 5.25
CA TYR A 100 -19.24 0.82 3.80
C TYR A 100 -20.02 -0.39 3.26
N ASP A 101 -21.04 -0.12 2.44
CA ASP A 101 -21.82 -1.12 1.72
C ASP A 101 -21.39 -1.16 0.23
N PRO A 102 -20.90 -2.30 -0.29
CA PRO A 102 -20.52 -2.43 -1.71
C PRO A 102 -21.68 -2.18 -2.69
N ALA A 103 -22.94 -2.23 -2.24
CA ALA A 103 -24.09 -1.82 -3.05
C ALA A 103 -23.96 -0.36 -3.54
N VAL A 104 -23.27 0.50 -2.79
CA VAL A 104 -22.99 1.90 -3.17
C VAL A 104 -22.18 1.96 -4.46
N LEU A 105 -21.08 1.21 -4.57
CA LEU A 105 -20.28 1.15 -5.80
C LEU A 105 -21.09 0.57 -6.96
N THR A 106 -21.88 -0.48 -6.69
CA THR A 106 -22.73 -1.12 -7.70
C THR A 106 -23.72 -0.12 -8.30
N ALA A 107 -24.37 0.71 -7.47
CA ALA A 107 -25.29 1.73 -7.91
C ALA A 107 -24.58 2.80 -8.78
N ALA A 108 -23.40 3.26 -8.36
CA ALA A 108 -22.61 4.24 -9.09
C ALA A 108 -22.18 3.72 -10.48
N LEU A 109 -21.68 2.48 -10.56
CA LEU A 109 -21.26 1.86 -11.83
C LEU A 109 -22.44 1.72 -12.82
N ARG A 110 -23.62 1.33 -12.33
CA ARG A 110 -24.83 1.26 -13.18
C ARG A 110 -25.22 2.63 -13.73
N ALA A 111 -25.19 3.67 -12.90
CA ALA A 111 -25.49 5.02 -13.33
C ALA A 111 -24.51 5.52 -14.42
N GLN A 112 -23.21 5.26 -14.26
CA GLN A 112 -22.20 5.57 -15.28
C GLN A 112 -22.45 4.83 -16.59
N ALA A 113 -22.77 3.52 -16.54
CA ALA A 113 -23.05 2.73 -17.72
C ALA A 113 -24.28 3.25 -18.50
N SER A 114 -25.33 3.69 -17.79
CA SER A 114 -26.50 4.31 -18.42
C SER A 114 -26.21 5.68 -19.03
N ALA A 115 -25.38 6.50 -18.38
CA ALA A 115 -24.98 7.81 -18.90
C ALA A 115 -24.09 7.71 -20.15
N ALA A 116 -23.21 6.71 -20.22
CA ALA A 116 -22.36 6.48 -21.40
C ALA A 116 -23.11 5.92 -22.62
N ALA A 117 -24.33 5.40 -22.41
CA ALA A 117 -25.20 4.87 -23.47
C ALA A 117 -26.22 5.89 -24.01
N SER A 118 -26.20 7.13 -23.49
CA SER A 118 -27.08 8.25 -23.89
C SER A 118 -26.30 9.31 -24.66
#